data_AF-A0AA51GDK7-F1
#
_entry.id   AF-A0AA51GDK7-F1
#
_cell.length_a   1.000
_cell.length_b   1.000
_cell.length_c   1.000
_cell.angle_alpha   90.00
_cell.angle_beta   90.00
_cell.angle_gamma   90.00
#
_symmetry.space_group_name_H-M   'P 1'
#
loop_
_entity.id
_entity.type
_entity.pdbx_description
1 polymer ?
#
loop_
_entity_poly.entity_id
_entity_poly.type
_entity_poly.pdbx_seq_one_letter_code
_entity_poly.pdbx_strand_id
1 'polypeptide(L)'
;SKAIHDRMLAQLAQCEFAVTKSQLGSEMMAGELKSYEALSKVLENGIEVAKENIEKSKADLIQAKTVRKNRIEYDVLAKVISEQPDRKETLDRLSTLKTELSTLEATRQQLESRLSLRKKQFHVLVTSIHQLQALLDETDDVEITSDDAE
;
A
#
# COMPACT_ATOMS: atom_id res chain seq x y z
N SER A 1 -12.26 72.86 82.15
CA SER A 1 -11.35 73.20 81.03
C SER A 1 -10.58 71.97 80.54
N LYS A 2 -9.76 71.31 81.37
CA LYS A 2 -8.91 70.16 80.98
C LYS A 2 -9.65 68.95 80.36
N ALA A 3 -10.76 68.51 80.96
CA ALA A 3 -11.56 67.38 80.43
C ALA A 3 -12.21 67.66 79.05
N ILE A 4 -12.52 68.92 78.74
CA ILE A 4 -13.09 69.30 77.43
C ILE A 4 -11.98 69.27 76.37
N HIS A 5 -10.80 69.78 76.73
CA HIS A 5 -9.61 69.72 75.88
C HIS A 5 -9.21 68.27 75.55
N ASP A 6 -9.19 67.37 76.55
CA ASP A 6 -8.84 65.96 76.34
C ASP A 6 -9.87 65.23 75.46
N ARG A 7 -11.16 65.58 75.59
CA ARG A 7 -12.22 65.07 74.70
C ARG A 7 -12.07 65.57 73.27
N MET A 8 -11.67 66.83 73.10
CA MET A 8 -11.46 67.44 71.78
C MET A 8 -10.25 66.81 71.08
N LEU A 9 -9.17 66.54 71.82
CA LEU A 9 -8.00 65.79 71.31
C LEU A 9 -8.37 64.36 70.91
N ALA A 10 -9.19 63.67 71.70
CA ALA A 10 -9.65 62.32 71.37
C ALA A 10 -10.49 62.29 70.08
N GLN A 11 -11.35 63.29 69.87
CA GLN A 11 -12.12 63.43 68.63
C GLN A 11 -11.23 63.74 67.44
N LEU A 12 -10.21 64.60 67.61
CA LEU A 12 -9.26 64.92 66.56
C LEU A 12 -8.45 63.67 66.14
N ALA A 13 -7.96 62.91 67.11
CA ALA A 13 -7.28 61.63 66.86
C ALA A 13 -8.18 60.60 66.15
N GLN A 14 -9.48 60.55 66.48
CA GLN A 14 -10.45 59.70 65.77
C GLN A 14 -10.67 60.14 64.33
N CYS A 15 -10.74 61.45 64.07
CA CYS A 15 -10.84 61.99 62.71
C CYS A 15 -9.58 61.67 61.89
N GLU A 16 -8.40 61.88 62.46
CA GLU A 16 -7.12 61.52 61.82
C GLU A 16 -7.04 60.02 61.51
N PHE A 17 -7.47 59.17 62.43
CA PHE A 17 -7.54 57.73 62.21
C PHE A 17 -8.53 57.35 61.10
N ALA A 18 -9.71 57.99 61.06
CA ALA A 18 -10.70 57.73 60.02
C ALA A 18 -10.19 58.13 58.62
N VAL A 19 -9.50 59.27 58.51
CA VAL A 19 -8.91 59.74 57.25
C VAL A 19 -7.80 58.81 56.78
N THR A 20 -6.86 58.46 57.66
CA THR A 20 -5.75 57.54 57.30
C THR A 20 -6.27 56.15 56.92
N LYS A 21 -7.27 55.63 57.63
CA LYS A 21 -7.94 54.36 57.27
C LYS A 21 -8.62 54.44 55.90
N SER A 22 -9.33 55.53 55.60
CA SER A 22 -9.97 55.72 54.31
C SER A 22 -8.95 55.80 53.17
N GLN A 23 -7.82 56.47 53.40
CA GLN A 23 -6.77 56.61 52.40
C GLN A 23 -6.08 55.27 52.13
N LEU A 24 -5.73 54.51 53.17
CA LEU A 24 -5.19 53.16 53.01
C LEU A 24 -6.17 52.22 52.30
N GLY A 25 -7.47 52.33 52.62
CA GLY A 25 -8.52 51.59 51.91
C GLY A 25 -8.58 51.93 50.42
N SER A 26 -8.46 53.21 50.07
CA SER A 26 -8.43 53.65 48.67
C SER A 26 -7.19 53.15 47.93
N GLU A 27 -6.02 53.15 48.57
CA GLU A 27 -4.77 52.64 48.00
C GLU A 27 -4.84 51.12 47.78
N MET A 28 -5.39 50.38 48.74
CA MET A 28 -5.63 48.94 48.63
C MET A 28 -6.58 48.62 47.48
N MET A 29 -7.72 49.32 47.38
CA MET A 29 -8.68 49.14 46.27
C MET A 29 -8.05 49.42 44.91
N ALA A 30 -7.21 50.47 44.80
CA ALA A 30 -6.50 50.77 43.56
C ALA A 30 -5.48 49.69 43.19
N GLY A 31 -4.83 49.06 44.18
CA GLY A 31 -3.95 47.91 43.98
C GLY A 31 -4.71 46.66 43.52
N GLU A 32 -5.83 46.36 44.16
CA GLU A 32 -6.72 45.24 43.79
C GLU A 32 -7.25 45.41 42.36
N LEU A 33 -7.71 46.62 41.99
CA LEU A 33 -8.21 46.91 40.65
C LEU A 33 -7.16 46.58 39.58
N LYS A 34 -5.90 47.00 39.79
CA LYS A 34 -4.79 46.68 38.87
C LYS A 34 -4.51 45.18 38.79
N SER A 35 -4.63 44.48 39.92
CA SER A 35 -4.46 43.02 39.96
C SER A 35 -5.57 42.31 39.17
N TYR A 36 -6.82 42.74 39.32
CA TYR A 36 -7.95 42.21 38.55
C TYR A 36 -7.83 42.50 37.05
N GLU A 37 -7.38 43.70 36.66
CA GLU A 37 -7.10 44.02 35.26
C GLU A 37 -6.01 43.12 34.67
N ALA A 38 -4.93 42.88 35.41
CA ALA A 38 -3.86 41.98 34.98
C ALA A 38 -4.39 40.53 34.84
N LEU A 39 -5.20 40.06 35.80
CA LEU A 39 -5.80 38.73 35.75
C LEU A 39 -6.76 38.59 34.56
N SER A 40 -7.57 39.62 34.27
CA SER A 40 -8.47 39.62 33.10
C SER A 40 -7.69 39.45 31.80
N LYS A 41 -6.57 40.17 31.63
CA LYS A 41 -5.71 40.05 30.44
C LYS A 41 -5.10 38.65 30.31
N VAL A 42 -4.69 38.04 31.42
CA VAL A 42 -4.17 36.66 31.41
C VAL A 42 -5.26 35.67 31.01
N LEU A 43 -6.48 35.84 31.51
CA LEU A 43 -7.62 35.00 31.13
C LEU A 43 -7.98 35.16 29.65
N GLU A 44 -8.03 36.38 29.13
CA GLU A 44 -8.28 36.66 27.71
C GLU A 44 -7.24 35.97 26.82
N ASN A 45 -5.95 36.15 27.12
CA ASN A 45 -4.88 35.46 26.40
C ASN A 45 -5.00 33.94 26.50
N GLY A 46 -5.35 33.41 27.68
CA GLY A 46 -5.58 31.98 27.87
C GLY A 46 -6.73 31.44 27.02
N ILE A 47 -7.82 32.20 26.89
CA ILE A 47 -8.95 31.87 26.02
C ILE A 47 -8.54 31.88 24.56
N GLU A 48 -7.75 32.86 24.13
CA GLU A 48 -7.27 32.96 22.74
C GLU A 48 -6.37 31.78 22.38
N VAL A 49 -5.40 31.45 23.24
CA VAL A 49 -4.53 30.27 23.07
C VAL A 49 -5.34 28.97 23.06
N ALA A 50 -6.34 28.83 23.93
CA ALA A 50 -7.21 27.66 23.93
C ALA A 50 -8.00 27.53 22.62
N LYS A 51 -8.53 28.64 22.09
CA LYS A 51 -9.21 28.66 20.79
C LYS A 51 -8.27 28.24 19.65
N GLU A 52 -7.05 28.77 19.62
CA GLU A 52 -6.06 28.35 18.61
C GLU A 52 -5.73 26.86 18.71
N ASN A 53 -5.56 26.34 19.93
CA ASN A 53 -5.27 24.93 20.15
C ASN A 53 -6.43 24.03 19.71
N ILE A 54 -7.68 24.48 19.90
CA ILE A 54 -8.86 23.77 19.41
C ILE A 54 -8.86 23.70 17.88
N GLU A 55 -8.58 24.81 17.19
CA GLU A 55 -8.54 24.80 15.72
C GLU A 55 -7.38 23.96 15.17
N LYS A 56 -6.19 24.02 15.79
CA LYS A 56 -5.06 23.13 15.45
C LYS A 56 -5.45 21.66 15.64
N SER A 57 -6.01 21.31 16.80
CA SER A 57 -6.45 19.93 17.10
C SER A 57 -7.52 19.44 16.12
N LYS A 58 -8.40 20.32 15.66
CA LYS A 58 -9.43 19.99 14.66
C LYS A 58 -8.82 19.74 13.29
N ALA A 59 -7.84 20.54 12.87
CA ALA A 59 -7.09 20.29 11.63
C ALA A 59 -6.34 18.95 11.69
N ASP A 60 -5.64 18.69 12.80
CA ASP A 60 -4.91 17.44 13.02
C ASP A 60 -5.87 16.22 13.01
N LEU A 61 -7.06 16.36 13.59
CA LEU A 61 -8.08 15.31 13.57
C LEU A 61 -8.53 14.97 12.15
N ILE A 62 -8.70 15.98 11.28
CA ILE A 62 -9.07 15.77 9.88
C ILE A 62 -7.94 15.02 9.15
N GLN A 63 -6.69 15.43 9.35
CA GLN A 63 -5.54 14.75 8.75
C GLN A 63 -5.42 13.29 9.24
N ALA A 64 -5.55 13.06 10.55
CA ALA A 64 -5.52 11.73 11.14
C ALA A 64 -6.62 10.82 10.60
N LYS A 65 -7.84 11.36 10.39
CA LYS A 65 -8.94 10.63 9.75
C LYS A 65 -8.61 10.23 8.31
N THR A 66 -8.01 11.14 7.54
CA THR A 66 -7.57 10.85 6.17
C THR A 66 -6.51 9.76 6.13
N VAL A 67 -5.48 9.85 6.98
CA VAL A 67 -4.43 8.83 7.08
C VAL A 67 -5.04 7.47 7.45
N ARG A 68 -5.97 7.44 8.42
CA ARG A 68 -6.66 6.21 8.80
C ARG A 68 -7.47 5.62 7.63
N LYS A 69 -8.20 6.45 6.89
CA LYS A 69 -8.96 6.02 5.71
C LYS A 69 -8.02 5.39 4.67
N ASN A 70 -6.95 6.09 4.33
CA ASN A 70 -5.96 5.59 3.37
C ASN A 70 -5.34 4.27 3.84
N ARG A 71 -5.01 4.15 5.13
CA ARG A 71 -4.48 2.90 5.70
C ARG A 71 -5.46 1.74 5.54
N ILE A 72 -6.74 1.96 5.82
CA ILE A 72 -7.78 0.93 5.65
C ILE A 72 -7.89 0.51 4.17
N GLU A 73 -7.86 1.47 3.24
CA GLU A 73 -7.91 1.18 1.80
C GLU A 73 -6.69 0.35 1.37
N TYR A 74 -5.49 0.67 1.86
CA TYR A 74 -4.28 -0.12 1.62
C TYR A 74 -4.36 -1.51 2.25
N ASP A 75 -4.85 -1.64 3.47
CA ASP A 75 -5.00 -2.92 4.15
C ASP A 75 -5.97 -3.85 3.38
N VAL A 76 -7.08 -3.30 2.89
CA VAL A 76 -8.04 -4.04 2.03
C VAL A 76 -7.37 -4.49 0.73
N LEU A 77 -6.65 -3.60 0.05
CA LEU A 77 -5.96 -3.94 -1.19
C LEU A 77 -4.86 -4.98 -0.95
N ALA A 78 -4.09 -4.85 0.12
CA ALA A 78 -3.05 -5.81 0.50
C ALA A 78 -3.64 -7.20 0.78
N LYS A 79 -4.82 -7.26 1.41
CA LYS A 79 -5.53 -8.53 1.60
C LYS A 79 -5.89 -9.20 0.27
N VAL A 80 -6.45 -8.44 -0.67
CA VAL A 80 -6.76 -8.96 -2.02
C VAL A 80 -5.49 -9.41 -2.76
N ILE A 81 -4.39 -8.66 -2.63
CA ILE A 81 -3.10 -9.04 -3.22
C ILE A 81 -2.58 -10.34 -2.58
N SER A 82 -2.74 -10.52 -1.26
CA SER A 82 -2.27 -11.72 -0.56
C SER A 82 -3.05 -13.00 -0.89
N GLU A 83 -4.26 -12.88 -1.43
CA GLU A 83 -5.04 -14.02 -1.95
C GLU A 83 -4.45 -14.54 -3.27
N GLN A 84 -3.68 -13.72 -3.99
CA GLN A 84 -3.01 -14.12 -5.21
C GLN A 84 -1.67 -14.81 -4.90
N PRO A 85 -1.24 -15.78 -5.71
CA PRO A 85 0.03 -16.47 -5.52
C PRO A 85 1.21 -15.51 -5.66
N ASP A 86 2.34 -15.87 -5.03
CA ASP A 86 3.53 -15.03 -5.10
C ASP A 86 3.99 -14.86 -6.55
N ARG A 87 4.33 -13.61 -6.89
CA ARG A 87 4.71 -13.22 -8.24
C ARG A 87 5.98 -13.94 -8.66
N LYS A 88 6.94 -14.08 -7.75
CA LYS A 88 8.23 -14.73 -8.05
C LYS A 88 8.03 -16.21 -8.36
N GLU A 89 7.31 -16.91 -7.50
CA GLU A 89 7.00 -18.33 -7.70
C GLU A 89 6.21 -18.56 -9.01
N THR A 90 5.24 -17.70 -9.31
CA THR A 90 4.46 -17.79 -10.56
C THR A 90 5.34 -17.57 -11.79
N LEU A 91 6.30 -16.63 -11.74
CA LEU A 91 7.25 -16.39 -12.82
C LEU A 91 8.22 -17.57 -13.01
N ASP A 92 8.70 -18.15 -11.93
CA ASP A 92 9.59 -19.31 -11.97
C ASP A 92 8.88 -20.51 -12.60
N ARG A 93 7.64 -20.80 -12.16
CA ARG A 93 6.78 -21.84 -12.76
C ARG A 93 6.52 -21.57 -14.25
N LEU A 94 6.28 -20.32 -14.62
CA LEU A 94 6.06 -19.94 -16.02
C LEU A 94 7.32 -20.19 -16.87
N SER A 95 8.50 -19.89 -16.32
CA SER A 95 9.79 -20.18 -16.97
C SER A 95 9.98 -21.68 -17.19
N THR A 96 9.74 -22.50 -16.15
CA THR A 96 9.88 -23.96 -16.27
C THR A 96 8.90 -24.53 -17.30
N LEU A 97 7.62 -24.14 -17.23
CA LEU A 97 6.60 -24.53 -18.21
C LEU A 97 7.00 -24.15 -19.65
N LYS A 98 7.58 -22.97 -19.84
CA LYS A 98 8.06 -22.52 -21.16
C LYS A 98 9.23 -23.37 -21.67
N THR A 99 10.15 -23.74 -20.79
CA THR A 99 11.25 -24.65 -21.17
C THR A 99 10.74 -26.05 -21.51
N GLU A 100 9.81 -26.59 -20.74
CA GLU A 100 9.18 -27.89 -21.00
C GLU A 100 8.40 -27.90 -22.32
N LEU A 101 7.67 -26.82 -22.63
CA LEU A 101 6.95 -26.71 -23.89
C LEU A 101 7.92 -26.71 -25.08
N SER A 102 9.02 -25.96 -24.98
CA SER A 102 10.07 -25.94 -26.01
C SER A 102 10.72 -27.31 -26.22
N THR A 103 11.02 -28.05 -25.15
CA THR A 103 11.58 -29.41 -25.27
C THR A 103 10.56 -30.38 -25.87
N LEU A 104 9.29 -30.26 -25.51
CA LEU A 104 8.22 -31.09 -26.06
C LEU A 104 7.99 -30.80 -27.56
N GLU A 105 8.07 -29.54 -27.98
CA GLU A 105 8.01 -29.17 -29.41
C GLU A 105 9.19 -29.74 -30.20
N ALA A 106 10.42 -29.64 -29.66
CA ALA A 106 11.61 -30.19 -30.29
C ALA A 106 11.52 -31.72 -30.42
N THR A 107 11.08 -32.42 -29.38
CA THR A 107 10.90 -33.88 -29.42
C THR A 107 9.79 -34.29 -30.38
N ARG A 108 8.68 -33.55 -30.43
CA ARG A 108 7.61 -33.74 -31.44
C ARG A 108 8.17 -33.64 -32.85
N GLN A 109 8.94 -32.58 -33.14
CA GLN A 109 9.53 -32.36 -34.46
C GLN A 109 10.55 -33.45 -34.82
N GLN A 110 11.33 -33.93 -33.85
CA GLN A 110 12.26 -35.05 -34.05
C GLN A 110 11.50 -36.36 -34.35
N LEU A 111 10.43 -36.66 -33.64
CA LEU A 111 9.62 -37.86 -33.89
C LEU A 111 8.94 -37.80 -35.27
N GLU A 112 8.42 -36.62 -35.64
CA GLU A 112 7.78 -36.40 -36.94
C GLU A 112 8.77 -36.57 -38.11
N SER A 113 10.00 -36.07 -37.97
CA SER A 113 11.05 -36.28 -38.97
C SER A 113 11.47 -37.75 -39.07
N ARG A 114 11.61 -38.46 -37.94
CA ARG A 114 11.89 -39.91 -37.93
C ARG A 114 10.78 -40.71 -38.58
N LEU A 115 9.52 -40.38 -38.28
CA LEU A 115 8.36 -41.03 -38.89
C LEU A 115 8.34 -40.81 -40.41
N SER A 116 8.60 -39.58 -40.86
CA SER A 116 8.70 -39.24 -42.29
C SER A 116 9.80 -40.04 -42.98
N LEU A 117 10.99 -40.16 -42.37
CA LEU A 117 12.08 -40.98 -42.89
C LEU A 117 11.67 -42.45 -43.00
N ARG A 118 11.04 -43.02 -41.97
CA ARG A 118 10.54 -44.40 -41.98
C ARG A 118 9.49 -44.63 -43.08
N LYS A 119 8.57 -43.69 -43.29
CA LYS A 119 7.60 -43.74 -44.40
C LYS A 119 8.29 -43.78 -45.75
N LYS A 120 9.33 -42.95 -45.96
CA LYS A 120 10.13 -42.96 -47.19
C LYS A 120 10.87 -44.29 -47.39
N GLN A 121 11.51 -44.81 -46.34
CA GLN A 121 12.19 -46.11 -46.37
C GLN A 121 11.22 -47.25 -46.73
N PHE A 122 10.03 -47.24 -46.11
CA PHE A 122 8.99 -48.21 -46.42
C PHE A 122 8.52 -48.10 -47.87
N HIS A 123 8.33 -46.90 -48.38
CA HIS A 123 7.96 -46.68 -49.79
C HIS A 123 9.03 -47.24 -50.75
N VAL A 124 10.32 -46.99 -50.48
CA VAL A 124 11.42 -47.58 -51.28
C VAL A 124 11.34 -49.11 -51.26
N LEU A 125 11.17 -49.72 -50.09
CA LEU A 125 11.06 -51.17 -49.95
C LEU A 125 9.88 -51.73 -50.77
N VAL A 126 8.72 -51.08 -50.69
CA VAL A 126 7.53 -51.45 -51.47
C VAL A 126 7.78 -51.34 -52.97
N THR A 127 8.42 -50.27 -53.43
CA THR A 127 8.77 -50.11 -54.85
C THR A 127 9.76 -51.18 -55.31
N SER A 128 10.78 -51.52 -54.51
CA SER A 128 11.71 -52.60 -54.83
C SER A 128 11.04 -53.97 -54.89
N ILE A 129 10.05 -54.24 -54.02
CA ILE A 129 9.24 -55.47 -54.09
C ILE A 129 8.47 -55.52 -55.42
N HIS A 130 7.80 -54.44 -55.81
CA HIS A 130 7.07 -54.40 -57.10
C HIS A 130 8.02 -54.56 -58.30
N GLN A 131 9.23 -54.01 -58.24
CA GLN A 131 10.25 -54.20 -59.30
C GLN A 131 10.74 -55.65 -59.37
N LEU A 132 10.98 -56.30 -58.23
CA LEU A 132 11.35 -57.71 -58.19
C LEU A 132 10.23 -58.61 -58.69
N GLN A 133 8.97 -58.29 -58.35
CA GLN A 133 7.80 -58.98 -58.89
C GLN A 133 7.73 -58.83 -60.41
N ALA A 134 7.90 -57.62 -60.94
CA ALA A 134 7.92 -57.39 -62.39
C ALA A 134 9.05 -58.15 -63.10
N LEU A 135 10.24 -58.23 -62.50
CA LEU A 135 11.35 -59.02 -63.05
C LEU A 135 11.07 -60.53 -63.03
N LEU A 136 10.41 -61.04 -61.98
CA LEU A 136 9.97 -62.43 -61.91
C LEU A 136 8.92 -62.74 -62.98
N ASP A 137 7.94 -61.86 -63.15
CA ASP A 137 6.91 -61.97 -64.18
C ASP A 137 7.53 -61.91 -65.60
N GLU A 138 8.57 -61.09 -65.84
CA GLU A 138 9.31 -61.04 -67.11
C GLU A 138 10.17 -62.31 -67.36
N THR A 139 10.68 -62.97 -66.33
CA THR A 139 11.43 -64.25 -66.50
C THR A 139 10.53 -65.44 -66.83
N ASP A 140 9.30 -65.47 -66.31
CA ASP A 140 8.32 -66.51 -66.67
C ASP A 140 7.92 -66.40 -68.16
N ASP A 141 7.89 -65.19 -68.73
CA ASP A 141 7.62 -64.99 -70.17
C ASP A 141 8.82 -65.40 -71.07
N VAL A 142 10.06 -65.36 -70.57
CA VAL A 142 11.25 -65.76 -71.35
C VAL A 142 11.45 -67.28 -71.35
N GLU A 143 11.13 -68.00 -70.27
CA GLU A 143 11.17 -69.47 -70.27
C GLU A 143 10.15 -70.08 -71.24
N ILE A 144 9.00 -69.43 -71.48
CA ILE A 144 7.99 -69.89 -72.45
C ILE A 144 8.45 -69.71 -73.92
N THR A 145 9.45 -68.87 -74.21
CA THR A 145 9.89 -68.58 -75.59
C THR A 145 11.17 -69.29 -76.04
N SER A 146 11.82 -70.06 -75.15
CA SER A 146 13.09 -70.76 -75.47
C SER A 146 12.97 -72.27 -75.73
N ASP A 147 11.76 -72.85 -75.61
CA ASP A 147 11.52 -74.29 -75.85
C ASP A 147 10.78 -74.57 -77.19
N ASP A 148 10.71 -73.58 -78.10
CA ASP A 148 10.00 -73.71 -79.38
C ASP A 148 10.85 -73.14 -80.55
N ALA A 149 11.99 -73.78 -80.82
CA ALA A 149 12.73 -73.66 -82.09
C ALA A 149 13.67 -74.87 -82.31
N GLU A 150 13.07 -76.02 -82.66
CA GLU A 150 13.70 -77.03 -83.55
C GLU A 150 13.76 -76.50 -85.00
#